data_AF-C4QXM8-F1
#
_entry.id   AF-C4QXM8-F1
#
_cell.length_a   1.000
_cell.length_b   1.000
_cell.length_c   1.000
_cell.angle_alpha   90.00
_cell.angle_beta   90.00
_cell.angle_gamma   90.00
#
_symmetry.space_group_name_H-M   'P 1'
#
loop_
_entity.id
_entity.type
_entity.pdbx_description
1 polymer ?
#
loop_
_entity_poly.entity_id
_entity_poly.type
_entity_poly.pdbx_seq_one_letter_code
_entity_poly.pdbx_strand_id
1 'polypeptide(L)'
;MSIFLTTAPYHLLTYSFSFGATVFHSYVSSPVAFKVLPKDQFGKLQNRLFPSYFLGQAISPVIIGLTAPFALSTAALVTLGLSSLGGLANYFWLLPWTHNVKSKRLSLQQTLGEGFEENEDYKKLTKEFGRSHGLSLLFNLVTAIGLASYGVILSGKLLKNLPK
;
A
#
# COMPACT_ATOMS: atom_id res chain seq x y z
N MET A 1 23.71 -8.47 -27.53
CA MET A 1 23.36 -7.19 -26.87
C MET A 1 23.31 -7.42 -25.37
N SER A 2 23.90 -6.55 -24.56
CA SER A 2 23.91 -6.72 -23.09
C SER A 2 22.50 -6.60 -22.52
N ILE A 3 22.12 -7.49 -21.60
CA ILE A 3 20.79 -7.46 -20.93
C ILE A 3 20.59 -6.16 -20.12
N PHE A 4 21.67 -5.55 -19.65
CA PHE A 4 21.66 -4.27 -18.94
C PHE A 4 21.22 -3.08 -19.79
N LEU A 5 21.25 -3.22 -21.13
CA LEU A 5 20.77 -2.22 -22.08
C LEU A 5 19.28 -2.41 -22.44
N THR A 6 18.62 -3.42 -21.87
CA THR A 6 17.19 -3.68 -22.06
C THR A 6 16.39 -3.23 -20.84
N THR A 7 15.09 -3.00 -20.99
CA THR A 7 14.22 -2.66 -19.85
C THR A 7 13.90 -3.86 -18.95
N ALA A 8 14.12 -5.09 -19.41
CA ALA A 8 13.70 -6.31 -18.75
C ALA A 8 14.17 -6.49 -17.29
N PRO A 9 15.47 -6.34 -16.95
CA PRO A 9 15.91 -6.49 -15.56
C PRO A 9 15.34 -5.41 -14.64
N TYR A 10 15.25 -4.17 -15.12
CA TYR A 10 14.69 -3.06 -14.34
C TYR A 10 13.19 -3.24 -14.11
N HIS A 11 12.46 -3.68 -15.13
CA HIS A 11 11.05 -4.02 -15.04
C HIS A 11 10.78 -5.09 -13.98
N LEU A 12 11.55 -6.19 -14.02
CA LEU A 12 11.42 -7.28 -13.06
C LEU A 12 11.74 -6.81 -11.64
N LEU A 13 12.84 -6.09 -11.44
CA LEU A 13 13.23 -5.59 -10.12
C LEU A 13 12.22 -4.59 -9.56
N THR A 14 11.70 -3.68 -10.38
CA THR A 14 10.64 -2.74 -9.96
C THR A 14 9.37 -3.50 -9.58
N TYR A 15 8.94 -4.48 -10.38
CA TYR A 15 7.79 -5.31 -10.05
C TYR A 15 8.00 -6.07 -8.72
N SER A 16 9.12 -6.78 -8.59
CA SER A 16 9.45 -7.57 -7.40
C SER A 16 9.50 -6.71 -6.14
N PHE A 17 10.15 -5.55 -6.20
CA PHE A 17 10.18 -4.62 -5.07
C PHE A 17 8.79 -4.10 -4.71
N SER A 18 7.99 -3.70 -5.71
CA SER A 18 6.67 -3.08 -5.48
C SER A 18 5.66 -4.06 -4.91
N PHE A 19 5.61 -5.28 -5.47
CA PHE A 19 4.76 -6.36 -4.96
C PHE A 19 5.23 -6.83 -3.58
N GLY A 20 6.53 -7.07 -3.43
CA GLY A 20 7.14 -7.51 -2.18
C GLY A 20 6.93 -6.50 -1.05
N ALA A 21 7.22 -5.21 -1.28
CA ALA A 21 6.99 -4.15 -0.30
C ALA A 21 5.51 -4.05 0.08
N THR A 22 4.59 -4.13 -0.89
CA THR A 22 3.15 -4.06 -0.63
C THR A 22 2.68 -5.21 0.27
N VAL A 23 3.02 -6.45 -0.08
CA VAL A 23 2.52 -7.61 0.65
C VAL A 23 3.24 -7.77 1.99
N PHE A 24 4.56 -7.65 2.00
CA PHE A 24 5.36 -7.83 3.21
C PHE A 24 5.06 -6.75 4.24
N HIS A 25 4.95 -5.49 3.83
CA HIS A 25 4.69 -4.42 4.78
C HIS A 25 3.31 -4.56 5.43
N SER A 26 2.24 -4.64 4.63
CA SER A 26 0.87 -4.63 5.15
C SER A 26 0.47 -5.90 5.88
N TYR A 27 0.95 -7.08 5.45
CA TYR A 27 0.46 -8.36 5.95
C TYR A 27 1.46 -9.10 6.86
N VAL A 28 2.72 -8.65 6.91
CA VAL A 28 3.75 -9.29 7.76
C VAL A 28 4.35 -8.28 8.73
N SER A 29 5.09 -7.27 8.23
CA SER A 29 5.88 -6.40 9.11
C SER A 29 5.01 -5.48 9.97
N SER A 30 3.93 -4.91 9.41
CA SER A 30 3.05 -3.99 10.15
C SER A 30 2.25 -4.71 11.25
N PRO A 31 1.64 -5.89 11.03
CA PRO A 31 1.03 -6.68 12.10
C PRO A 31 2.01 -7.11 13.19
N VAL A 32 3.24 -7.49 12.83
CA VAL A 32 4.29 -7.81 13.82
C VAL A 32 4.63 -6.58 14.65
N ALA A 33 4.87 -5.43 14.01
CA ALA A 33 5.17 -4.18 14.69
C ALA A 33 4.01 -3.75 15.62
N PHE A 34 2.76 -3.93 15.21
CA PHE A 34 1.58 -3.63 16.02
C PHE A 34 1.51 -4.47 17.29
N LYS A 35 1.92 -5.74 17.23
CA LYS A 35 1.90 -6.67 18.38
C LYS A 35 3.02 -6.41 19.39
N VAL A 36 4.14 -5.86 18.95
CA VAL A 36 5.36 -5.74 19.77
C VAL A 36 5.59 -4.31 20.27
N LEU A 37 5.19 -3.29 19.51
CA LEU A 37 5.44 -1.90 19.87
C LEU A 37 4.30 -1.32 20.73
N PRO A 38 4.62 -0.42 21.67
CA PRO A 38 3.63 0.48 22.25
C PRO A 38 2.83 1.23 21.16
N LYS A 39 1.53 1.47 21.40
CA LYS A 39 0.62 2.05 20.40
C LYS A 39 1.10 3.40 19.84
N ASP A 40 1.75 4.22 20.67
CA ASP A 40 2.30 5.51 20.26
C ASP A 40 3.51 5.33 19.34
N GLN A 41 4.41 4.39 19.64
CA GLN A 41 5.59 4.08 18.83
C GLN A 41 5.22 3.46 17.49
N PHE A 42 4.30 2.49 17.49
CA PHE A 42 3.71 1.95 16.26
C PHE A 42 3.10 3.09 15.43
N GLY A 43 2.31 3.95 16.07
CA GLY A 43 1.70 5.09 15.44
C GLY A 43 2.70 6.06 14.80
N LYS A 44 3.84 6.33 15.45
CA LYS A 44 4.91 7.19 14.92
C LYS A 44 5.57 6.56 13.69
N LEU A 45 5.90 5.26 13.77
CA LEU A 45 6.50 4.52 12.65
C LEU A 45 5.59 4.53 11.42
N GLN A 46 4.32 4.17 11.59
CA GLN A 46 3.36 4.11 10.48
C GLN A 46 3.13 5.49 9.84
N ASN A 47 2.99 6.54 10.65
CA ASN A 47 2.84 7.91 10.15
C ASN A 47 4.04 8.34 9.28
N ARG A 48 5.25 7.82 9.56
CA ARG A 48 6.45 8.11 8.77
C ARG A 48 6.52 7.30 7.48
N LEU A 49 6.07 6.05 7.50
CA LEU A 49 6.14 5.13 6.35
C LEU A 49 5.02 5.32 5.34
N PHE A 50 3.78 5.52 5.80
CA PHE A 50 2.59 5.52 4.95
C PHE A 50 2.63 6.50 3.77
N PRO A 51 3.11 7.76 3.90
CA PRO A 51 3.19 8.66 2.76
C PRO A 51 4.03 8.09 1.61
N SER A 52 5.26 7.67 1.89
CA SER A 52 6.13 7.05 0.87
C SER A 52 5.59 5.71 0.37
N TYR A 53 4.98 4.92 1.25
CA TYR A 53 4.44 3.62 0.91
C TYR A 53 3.26 3.73 -0.08
N PHE A 54 2.26 4.56 0.22
CA PHE A 54 1.10 4.76 -0.65
C PHE A 54 1.46 5.51 -1.94
N LEU A 55 2.40 6.46 -1.88
CA LEU A 55 2.91 7.10 -3.09
C LEU A 55 3.65 6.11 -4.00
N GLY A 56 4.46 5.22 -3.40
CA GLY A 56 5.10 4.12 -4.09
C GLY A 56 4.09 3.20 -4.77
N GLN A 57 2.99 2.85 -4.10
CA GLN A 57 1.90 2.07 -4.69
C GLN A 57 1.15 2.78 -5.81
N ALA A 58 1.03 4.11 -5.75
CA ALA A 58 0.41 4.89 -6.81
C ALA A 58 1.27 4.91 -8.09
N ILE A 59 2.58 5.14 -7.93
CA ILE A 59 3.50 5.41 -9.04
C ILE A 59 4.09 4.12 -9.63
N SER A 60 4.44 3.14 -8.78
CA SER A 60 5.15 1.94 -9.25
C SER A 60 4.41 1.14 -10.32
N PRO A 61 3.07 0.96 -10.31
CA PRO A 61 2.39 0.23 -11.38
C PRO A 61 2.46 0.96 -12.73
N VAL A 62 2.52 2.31 -12.72
CA VAL A 62 2.74 3.12 -13.92
C VAL A 62 4.14 2.85 -14.47
N ILE A 63 5.17 2.87 -13.62
CA ILE A 63 6.56 2.56 -14.02
C ILE A 63 6.66 1.14 -14.57
N ILE A 64 6.01 0.17 -13.92
CA ILE A 64 5.95 -1.23 -14.40
C ILE A 64 5.32 -1.27 -15.79
N GLY A 65 4.21 -0.56 -16.01
CA GLY A 65 3.58 -0.47 -17.33
C GLY A 65 4.49 0.13 -18.41
N LEU A 66 5.18 1.22 -18.10
CA LEU A 66 6.07 1.93 -19.04
C LEU A 66 7.37 1.15 -19.35
N THR A 67 7.83 0.31 -18.43
CA THR A 67 9.08 -0.46 -18.57
C THR A 67 8.87 -1.86 -19.13
N ALA A 68 7.62 -2.27 -19.39
CA ALA A 68 7.29 -3.61 -19.85
C ALA A 68 8.05 -3.97 -21.14
N PRO A 69 8.88 -5.03 -21.16
CA PRO A 69 9.65 -5.44 -22.34
C PRO A 69 8.79 -6.21 -23.36
N PHE A 70 7.47 -6.13 -23.25
CA PHE A 70 6.49 -6.83 -24.08
C PHE A 70 5.20 -6.02 -24.19
N ALA A 71 4.41 -6.30 -25.23
CA ALA A 71 3.08 -5.72 -25.36
C ALA A 71 2.16 -6.13 -24.20
N LEU A 72 1.66 -5.13 -23.47
CA LEU A 72 0.71 -5.30 -22.38
C LEU A 72 -0.66 -5.68 -22.93
N SER A 73 -1.27 -6.71 -22.34
CA SER A 73 -2.67 -7.04 -22.59
C SER A 73 -3.60 -6.08 -21.85
N THR A 74 -4.87 -6.02 -22.26
CA THR A 74 -5.91 -5.30 -21.53
C THR A 74 -5.98 -5.71 -20.06
N ALA A 75 -5.87 -7.02 -19.78
CA ALA A 75 -5.83 -7.53 -18.41
C ALA A 75 -4.65 -6.96 -17.61
N ALA A 76 -3.45 -6.88 -18.20
CA ALA A 76 -2.29 -6.30 -17.54
C ALA A 76 -2.52 -4.82 -17.22
N LEU A 77 -3.03 -4.05 -18.18
CA LEU A 77 -3.34 -2.62 -18.00
C LEU A 77 -4.38 -2.41 -16.89
N VAL A 78 -5.44 -3.21 -16.85
CA VAL A 78 -6.47 -3.15 -15.79
C VAL A 78 -5.86 -3.43 -14.42
N THR A 79 -5.05 -4.49 -14.29
CA THR A 79 -4.44 -4.84 -12.99
C THR A 79 -3.50 -3.77 -12.46
N LEU A 80 -2.68 -3.16 -13.34
CA LEU A 80 -1.79 -2.05 -12.97
C LEU A 80 -2.59 -0.78 -12.66
N GLY A 81 -3.58 -0.45 -13.48
CA GLY A 81 -4.45 0.71 -13.28
C GLY A 81 -5.21 0.66 -11.96
N LEU A 82 -5.83 -0.47 -11.63
CA LEU A 82 -6.48 -0.67 -10.33
C LEU A 82 -5.51 -0.52 -9.16
N SER A 83 -4.28 -1.01 -9.30
CA SER A 83 -3.25 -0.88 -8.27
C SER A 83 -2.84 0.57 -8.05
N SER A 84 -2.64 1.34 -9.13
CA SER A 84 -2.32 2.77 -9.05
C SER A 84 -3.48 3.58 -8.45
N LEU A 85 -4.71 3.32 -8.86
CA LEU A 85 -5.90 3.96 -8.27
C LEU A 85 -6.05 3.62 -6.78
N GLY A 86 -5.73 2.37 -6.40
CA GLY A 86 -5.65 1.92 -5.02
C GLY A 86 -4.69 2.77 -4.18
N GLY A 87 -3.46 2.95 -4.67
CA GLY A 87 -2.44 3.79 -4.05
C GLY A 87 -2.83 5.26 -3.98
N LEU A 88 -3.40 5.82 -5.05
CA LEU A 88 -3.85 7.21 -5.12
C LEU A 88 -4.98 7.50 -4.11
N ALA A 89 -5.98 6.64 -4.03
CA ALA A 89 -7.06 6.77 -3.05
C ALA A 89 -6.53 6.69 -1.62
N ASN A 90 -5.58 5.79 -1.35
CA ASN A 90 -4.93 5.73 -0.06
C ASN A 90 -4.14 7.02 0.24
N TYR A 91 -3.35 7.52 -0.70
CA TYR A 91 -2.49 8.68 -0.49
C TYR A 91 -3.27 9.99 -0.34
N PHE A 92 -4.19 10.29 -1.27
CA PHE A 92 -4.87 11.58 -1.34
C PHE A 92 -6.14 11.66 -0.50
N TRP A 93 -6.77 10.54 -0.16
CA TRP A 93 -8.05 10.54 0.56
C TRP A 93 -7.96 9.86 1.92
N LEU A 94 -7.59 8.58 1.98
CA LEU A 94 -7.73 7.80 3.21
C LEU A 94 -6.63 8.13 4.23
N LEU A 95 -5.41 8.41 3.78
CA LEU A 95 -4.29 8.85 4.62
C LEU A 95 -4.61 10.16 5.37
N PRO A 96 -4.96 11.28 4.70
CA PRO A 96 -5.26 12.52 5.41
C PRO A 96 -6.48 12.40 6.34
N TRP A 97 -7.50 11.64 5.94
CA TRP A 97 -8.66 11.37 6.80
C TRP A 97 -8.26 10.63 8.07
N THR A 98 -7.55 9.50 7.94
CA THR A 98 -7.10 8.69 9.08
C THR A 98 -6.18 9.48 10.00
N HIS A 99 -5.28 10.29 9.44
CA HIS A 99 -4.37 11.15 10.21
C HIS A 99 -5.13 12.20 11.02
N ASN A 100 -6.13 12.84 10.43
CA ASN A 100 -6.98 13.83 11.11
C ASN A 100 -7.72 13.20 12.31
N VAL A 101 -8.35 12.05 12.11
CA VAL A 101 -9.07 11.34 13.18
C VAL A 101 -8.11 10.95 14.31
N LYS A 102 -6.92 10.43 13.97
CA LYS A 102 -5.91 10.07 14.96
C LYS A 102 -5.40 11.28 15.75
N SER A 103 -5.19 12.43 15.08
CA SER A 103 -4.79 13.69 15.73
C SER A 103 -5.84 14.14 16.74
N LYS A 104 -7.12 14.16 16.35
CA LYS A 104 -8.24 14.50 17.26
C LYS A 104 -8.33 13.58 18.46
N ARG A 105 -8.18 12.26 18.25
CA ARG A 105 -8.16 11.26 19.34
C ARG A 105 -7.02 11.52 20.33
N LEU A 106 -5.82 11.80 19.83
CA LEU A 106 -4.67 12.11 20.67
C LEU A 106 -4.89 13.39 21.47
N SER A 107 -5.45 14.43 20.84
CA SER A 107 -5.75 15.69 21.52
C SER A 107 -6.76 15.50 22.65
N LEU A 108 -7.84 14.74 22.42
CA LEU A 108 -8.81 14.42 23.48
C LEU A 108 -8.20 13.61 24.62
N GLN A 109 -7.36 12.62 24.30
CA GLN A 109 -6.66 11.83 25.30
C GLN A 109 -5.79 12.72 26.20
N GLN A 110 -5.09 13.71 25.62
CA GLN A 110 -4.25 14.65 26.36
C GLN A 110 -5.07 15.64 27.19
N THR A 111 -6.21 16.11 26.68
CA THR A 111 -7.06 17.07 27.40
C THR A 111 -7.85 16.42 28.53
N LEU A 112 -8.36 15.21 28.34
CA LEU A 112 -9.23 14.53 29.31
C LEU A 112 -8.45 13.79 30.39
N GLY A 113 -7.21 13.36 30.11
CA GLY A 113 -6.41 12.60 31.07
C GLY A 113 -7.00 11.22 31.35
N GLU A 114 -7.01 10.79 32.61
CA GLU A 114 -7.59 9.50 32.99
C GLU A 114 -9.10 9.43 32.70
N GLY A 115 -9.59 8.25 32.30
CA GLY A 115 -11.00 8.06 31.94
C GLY A 115 -11.40 8.59 30.56
N PHE A 116 -10.46 9.06 29.74
CA PHE A 116 -10.74 9.54 28.37
C PHE A 116 -11.49 8.51 27.50
N GLU A 117 -11.35 7.22 27.78
CA GLU A 117 -11.99 6.13 27.04
C GLU A 117 -13.52 6.14 27.20
N GLU A 118 -14.04 6.69 28.30
CA GLU A 118 -15.49 6.78 28.56
C GLU A 118 -16.16 7.96 27.83
N ASN A 119 -15.36 8.91 27.34
CA ASN A 119 -15.87 10.08 26.64
C ASN A 119 -16.55 9.70 25.30
N GLU A 120 -17.78 10.19 25.11
CA GLU A 120 -18.59 9.88 23.92
C GLU A 120 -17.95 10.33 22.61
N ASP A 121 -17.26 11.46 22.59
CA ASP A 121 -16.58 11.95 21.37
C ASP A 121 -15.33 11.13 21.06
N TYR A 122 -14.61 10.66 22.08
CA TYR A 122 -13.51 9.70 21.90
C TYR A 122 -14.02 8.38 21.31
N LYS A 123 -15.15 7.86 21.79
CA LYS A 123 -15.81 6.65 21.26
C LYS A 123 -16.22 6.84 19.78
N LYS A 124 -16.84 7.98 19.43
CA LYS A 124 -17.19 8.32 18.03
C LYS A 124 -15.98 8.34 17.12
N LEU A 125 -14.91 9.04 17.53
CA LEU A 125 -13.67 9.12 16.75
C LEU A 125 -12.98 7.76 16.63
N THR A 126 -13.09 6.88 17.63
CA THR A 126 -12.56 5.51 17.55
C THR A 126 -13.30 4.70 16.49
N LYS A 127 -14.62 4.82 16.40
CA LYS A 127 -15.42 4.20 15.31
C LYS A 127 -15.04 4.78 13.95
N GLU A 128 -14.84 6.10 13.86
CA GLU A 128 -14.40 6.75 12.62
C GLU A 128 -12.99 6.32 12.19
N PHE A 129 -12.08 6.13 13.15
CA PHE A 129 -10.76 5.59 12.90
C PHE A 129 -10.84 4.17 12.32
N GLY A 130 -11.68 3.31 12.91
CA GLY A 130 -11.91 1.95 12.40
C GLY A 130 -12.41 1.95 10.95
N ARG A 131 -13.33 2.87 10.60
CA ARG A 131 -13.85 3.02 9.23
C ARG A 131 -12.77 3.47 8.24
N SER A 132 -12.09 4.57 8.54
CA SER A 132 -11.06 5.13 7.65
C SER A 132 -9.87 4.17 7.46
N HIS A 133 -9.40 3.55 8.54
CA HIS A 133 -8.36 2.53 8.50
C HIS A 133 -8.80 1.27 7.74
N GLY A 134 -10.01 0.75 8.00
CA GLY A 134 -10.53 -0.43 7.32
C GLY A 134 -10.69 -0.22 5.81
N LEU A 135 -11.15 0.95 5.38
CA LEU A 135 -11.17 1.35 3.96
C LEU A 135 -9.75 1.38 3.38
N SER A 136 -8.78 1.93 4.10
CA SER A 136 -7.39 1.97 3.64
C SER A 136 -6.80 0.57 3.42
N LEU A 137 -7.09 -0.37 4.33
CA LEU A 137 -6.72 -1.78 4.19
C LEU A 137 -7.37 -2.44 2.98
N LEU A 138 -8.66 -2.15 2.70
CA LEU A 138 -9.36 -2.67 1.54
C LEU A 138 -8.72 -2.20 0.22
N PHE A 139 -8.43 -0.90 0.10
CA PHE A 139 -7.75 -0.36 -1.08
C PHE A 139 -6.34 -0.92 -1.23
N ASN A 140 -5.62 -1.12 -0.12
CA ASN A 140 -4.31 -1.78 -0.14
C ASN A 140 -4.40 -3.24 -0.61
N LEU A 141 -5.46 -3.96 -0.22
CA LEU A 141 -5.73 -5.32 -0.69
C LEU A 141 -5.99 -5.37 -2.20
N VAL A 142 -6.77 -4.42 -2.72
CA VAL A 142 -6.98 -4.29 -4.17
C VAL A 142 -5.65 -4.07 -4.89
N THR A 143 -4.77 -3.20 -4.38
CA THR A 143 -3.41 -3.02 -4.93
C THR A 143 -2.60 -4.32 -4.88
N ALA A 144 -2.63 -5.04 -3.75
CA ALA A 144 -1.89 -6.30 -3.61
C ALA A 144 -2.38 -7.37 -4.60
N ILE A 145 -3.70 -7.53 -4.76
CA ILE A 145 -4.30 -8.48 -5.71
C ILE A 145 -4.01 -8.07 -7.16
N GLY A 146 -4.07 -6.77 -7.47
CA GLY A 146 -3.73 -6.25 -8.79
C GLY A 146 -2.28 -6.56 -9.16
N LEU A 147 -1.33 -6.26 -8.28
CA LEU A 147 0.08 -6.59 -8.49
C LEU A 147 0.32 -8.11 -8.58
N ALA A 148 -0.33 -8.93 -7.73
CA ALA A 148 -0.22 -10.39 -7.83
C ALA A 148 -0.74 -10.92 -9.18
N SER A 149 -1.87 -10.41 -9.64
CA SER A 149 -2.47 -10.79 -10.93
C SER A 149 -1.57 -10.37 -12.10
N TYR A 150 -0.95 -9.18 -12.02
CA TYR A 150 0.06 -8.76 -12.97
C TYR A 150 1.26 -9.73 -12.99
N GLY A 151 1.72 -10.19 -11.82
CA GLY A 151 2.79 -11.18 -11.69
C GLY A 151 2.53 -12.49 -12.43
N VAL A 152 1.29 -12.99 -12.39
CA VAL A 152 0.88 -14.18 -13.15
C VAL A 152 0.97 -13.92 -14.67
N ILE A 153 0.51 -12.74 -15.12
CA ILE A 153 0.59 -12.35 -16.53
C ILE A 153 2.06 -12.22 -16.99
N LEU A 154 2.89 -11.54 -16.19
CA LEU A 154 4.32 -11.39 -16.41
C LEU A 154 4.99 -12.77 -16.55
N SER A 155 4.71 -13.70 -15.64
CA SER A 155 5.26 -15.06 -15.67
C SER A 155 4.89 -15.80 -16.96
N GLY A 156 3.63 -15.69 -17.40
CA GLY A 156 3.19 -16.27 -18.68
C GLY A 156 3.89 -15.66 -19.90
N LYS A 157 4.21 -14.36 -19.88
CA LYS A 157 5.00 -13.70 -20.93
C LYS A 157 6.46 -14.14 -20.91
N LEU A 158 7.06 -14.29 -19.74
CA LEU A 158 8.43 -14.79 -19.60
C LEU A 158 8.55 -16.22 -20.16
N LEU A 159 7.66 -17.13 -19.77
CA LEU A 159 7.67 -18.52 -20.24
C LEU A 159 7.51 -18.64 -21.77
N LYS A 160 6.67 -17.81 -22.39
CA LYS A 160 6.49 -17.82 -23.85
C LYS A 160 7.74 -17.39 -24.63
N ASN A 161 8.64 -16.65 -24.01
CA ASN A 161 9.83 -16.09 -24.64
C ASN A 161 11.12 -16.87 -24.32
N LEU A 162 11.04 -17.90 -23.47
CA LEU A 162 12.17 -18.79 -23.20
C LEU A 162 12.23 -19.89 -24.29
N PRO A 163 13.43 -20.23 -24.81
CA PRO A 163 13.59 -21.39 -25.69
C PRO A 163 13.21 -22.66 -24.91
N LYS A 164 12.45 -23.54 -25.56
CA LYS A 164 12.05 -24.84 -25.02
C LYS A 164 13.18 -25.84 -25.06
#